data_AF-A2HB54-F1
#
_entry.id   AF-A2HB54-F1
#
_cell.length_a   1.000
_cell.length_b   1.000
_cell.length_c   1.000
_cell.angle_alpha   90.00
_cell.angle_beta   90.00
_cell.angle_gamma   90.00
#
_symmetry.space_group_name_H-M   'P 1'
#
loop_
_entity.id
_entity.type
_entity.pdbx_description
1 polymer ?
#
loop_
_entity_poly.entity_id
_entity_poly.type
_entity_poly.pdbx_seq_one_letter_code
_entity_poly.pdbx_strand_id
1 'polypeptide(L)'
;MDYYKLETIEFPDSVEEFGNNIISKSQITEIHIPFHLTTFHHRGPLEFNNKLEKYSIDENQANFQVKDGILYSKDMTKLVNVPPNYQSKILTIPYGVTSILPGATGCLQNVEHLYIPQTVQSITGLLYEPKSIKSITIYRKENSTKEIAWYDPYGFGFYNSAVQKKDIIYTNSSLYATYYKENRTVVISSTNESNRYEYQDEILKMNTNINTIIYPKSGSKISSSSFKPLSHNQFTVDDFTNYTTISIYNFKYTFLCHQYFSLHAPLLIFYVIL
;
A
#
# COMPACT_ATOMS: atom_id res chain seq x y z
N MET A 1 11.35 3.74 -26.76
CA MET A 1 10.85 4.67 -27.79
C MET A 1 9.74 5.49 -27.15
N ASP A 2 9.68 6.79 -27.38
CA ASP A 2 8.67 7.65 -26.73
C ASP A 2 7.34 7.60 -27.49
N TYR A 3 6.24 7.30 -26.80
CA TYR A 3 4.92 7.06 -27.38
C TYR A 3 3.88 8.10 -26.94
N TYR A 4 4.18 9.39 -27.08
CA TYR A 4 3.40 10.52 -26.52
C TYR A 4 1.89 10.54 -26.78
N LYS A 5 1.41 9.83 -27.81
CA LYS A 5 -0.01 9.75 -28.21
C LYS A 5 -0.64 8.37 -28.01
N LEU A 6 0.12 7.38 -27.53
CA LEU A 6 -0.39 6.03 -27.32
C LEU A 6 -1.24 6.01 -26.05
N GLU A 7 -2.53 5.70 -26.20
CA GLU A 7 -3.51 5.69 -25.10
C GLU A 7 -3.80 4.28 -24.57
N THR A 8 -3.67 3.27 -25.43
CA THR A 8 -3.89 1.86 -25.08
C THR A 8 -2.85 0.97 -25.74
N ILE A 9 -2.60 -0.19 -25.14
CA ILE A 9 -1.85 -1.27 -25.77
C ILE A 9 -2.34 -2.60 -25.23
N GLU A 10 -2.43 -3.60 -26.10
CA GLU A 10 -2.66 -4.99 -25.73
C GLU A 10 -1.42 -5.80 -26.13
N PHE A 11 -0.92 -6.57 -25.18
CA PHE A 11 0.18 -7.50 -25.42
C PHE A 11 -0.39 -8.90 -25.63
N PRO A 12 0.09 -9.67 -26.62
CA PRO A 12 -0.34 -11.05 -26.77
C PRO A 12 0.15 -11.90 -25.60
N ASP A 13 -0.62 -12.93 -25.23
CA ASP A 13 -0.30 -13.83 -24.12
C ASP A 13 1.05 -14.54 -24.26
N SER A 14 1.56 -14.67 -25.50
CA SER A 14 2.87 -15.23 -25.80
C SER A 14 4.05 -14.36 -25.34
N VAL A 15 3.82 -13.15 -24.82
CA VAL A 15 4.91 -12.31 -24.31
C VAL A 15 5.41 -12.87 -22.98
N GLU A 16 6.65 -13.36 -22.98
CA GLU A 16 7.30 -13.94 -21.80
C GLU A 16 8.16 -12.94 -21.02
N GLU A 17 8.61 -11.86 -21.67
CA GLU A 17 9.52 -10.88 -21.09
C GLU A 17 9.12 -9.44 -21.42
N PHE A 18 9.11 -8.61 -20.38
CA PHE A 18 9.14 -7.17 -20.48
C PHE A 18 10.57 -6.70 -20.15
N GLY A 19 11.30 -6.30 -21.20
CA GLY A 19 12.63 -5.70 -21.08
C GLY A 19 12.60 -4.28 -20.51
N ASN A 20 13.76 -3.65 -20.36
CA ASN A 20 13.83 -2.28 -19.84
C ASN A 20 13.22 -1.27 -20.83
N ASN A 21 12.38 -0.35 -20.35
CA ASN A 21 11.79 0.74 -21.14
C ASN A 21 11.10 0.30 -22.45
N ILE A 22 10.34 -0.80 -22.44
CA ILE A 22 9.61 -1.27 -23.62
C ILE A 22 8.67 -0.19 -24.18
N ILE A 23 8.08 0.63 -23.29
CA ILE A 23 7.22 1.76 -23.64
C ILE A 23 7.56 2.91 -22.69
N SER A 24 7.83 4.09 -23.23
CA SER A 24 8.06 5.31 -22.44
C SER A 24 7.16 6.45 -22.89
N LYS A 25 6.82 7.34 -21.96
CA LYS A 25 6.10 8.60 -22.21
C LYS A 25 4.81 8.42 -23.02
N SER A 26 3.99 7.45 -22.65
CA SER A 26 2.65 7.26 -23.23
C SER A 26 1.54 7.96 -22.44
N GLN A 27 0.33 7.92 -22.97
CA GLN A 27 -0.91 8.29 -22.28
C GLN A 27 -1.61 7.06 -21.64
N ILE A 28 -0.99 5.89 -21.68
CA ILE A 28 -1.58 4.65 -21.15
C ILE A 28 -1.81 4.79 -19.64
N THR A 29 -3.02 4.45 -19.21
CA THR A 29 -3.44 4.48 -17.80
C THR A 29 -3.47 3.09 -17.15
N GLU A 30 -3.55 2.03 -17.95
CA GLU A 30 -3.58 0.64 -17.49
C GLU A 30 -2.78 -0.27 -18.42
N ILE A 31 -2.02 -1.19 -17.82
CA ILE A 31 -1.34 -2.27 -18.55
C ILE A 31 -1.89 -3.60 -18.04
N HIS A 32 -2.42 -4.39 -18.97
CA HIS A 32 -2.73 -5.79 -18.71
C HIS A 32 -1.45 -6.63 -18.83
N ILE A 33 -1.13 -7.38 -17.79
CA ILE A 33 0.05 -8.25 -17.73
C ILE A 33 -0.22 -9.53 -18.53
N PRO A 34 0.60 -9.86 -19.54
CA PRO A 34 0.42 -11.07 -20.36
C PRO A 34 0.39 -12.36 -19.54
N PHE A 35 -0.41 -13.32 -19.99
CA PHE A 35 -0.60 -14.59 -19.29
C PHE A 35 0.71 -15.38 -19.08
N HIS A 36 1.61 -15.42 -20.07
CA HIS A 36 2.89 -16.13 -19.96
C HIS A 36 4.07 -15.25 -19.52
N LEU A 37 3.83 -14.02 -19.04
CA LEU A 37 4.91 -13.16 -18.57
C LEU A 37 5.62 -13.82 -17.38
N THR A 38 6.93 -14.05 -17.53
CA THR A 38 7.80 -14.61 -16.49
C THR A 38 8.82 -13.60 -16.00
N THR A 39 9.26 -12.70 -16.89
CA THR A 39 10.34 -11.75 -16.61
C THR A 39 9.85 -10.32 -16.75
N PHE A 40 9.85 -9.60 -15.63
CA PHE A 40 9.67 -8.15 -15.59
C PHE A 40 11.01 -7.55 -15.20
N HIS A 41 11.70 -6.92 -16.15
CA HIS A 41 13.05 -6.48 -15.93
C HIS A 41 13.16 -5.44 -14.81
N HIS A 42 14.31 -5.39 -14.17
CA HIS A 42 14.51 -4.63 -12.93
C HIS A 42 14.78 -3.13 -13.16
N ARG A 43 14.99 -2.63 -14.39
CA ARG A 43 15.12 -1.17 -14.62
C ARG A 43 13.81 -0.56 -15.11
N GLY A 44 12.70 -1.07 -14.58
CA GLY A 44 11.37 -0.54 -14.85
C GLY A 44 11.00 -0.50 -16.34
N PRO A 45 10.44 -1.59 -16.89
CA PRO A 45 9.88 -1.64 -18.24
C PRO A 45 8.98 -0.47 -18.61
N LEU A 46 8.35 0.17 -17.62
CA LEU A 46 7.29 1.17 -17.78
C LEU A 46 7.49 2.45 -16.94
N GLU A 47 8.69 2.70 -16.40
CA GLU A 47 8.99 3.80 -15.44
C GLU A 47 8.55 5.20 -15.92
N PHE A 48 8.75 5.53 -17.20
CA PHE A 48 8.46 6.87 -17.72
C PHE A 48 7.03 7.07 -18.24
N ASN A 49 6.09 6.20 -17.87
CA ASN A 49 4.67 6.35 -18.20
C ASN A 49 3.94 7.08 -17.07
N ASN A 50 4.10 8.40 -16.99
CA ASN A 50 3.53 9.24 -15.93
C ASN A 50 1.99 9.30 -15.91
N LYS A 51 1.31 8.60 -16.82
CA LYS A 51 -0.15 8.41 -16.83
C LYS A 51 -0.57 7.02 -16.35
N LEU A 52 0.34 6.06 -16.28
CA LEU A 52 0.04 4.68 -15.89
C LEU A 52 -0.36 4.64 -14.42
N GLU A 53 -1.60 4.25 -14.15
CA GLU A 53 -2.23 4.31 -12.82
C GLU A 53 -2.30 2.94 -12.15
N LYS A 54 -2.38 1.88 -12.94
CA LYS A 54 -2.57 0.51 -12.47
C LYS A 54 -2.11 -0.55 -13.47
N TYR A 55 -1.87 -1.73 -12.94
CA TYR A 55 -1.80 -2.99 -13.67
C TYR A 55 -3.11 -3.75 -13.53
N SER A 56 -3.38 -4.66 -14.47
CA SER A 56 -4.36 -5.74 -14.32
C SER A 56 -3.77 -7.05 -14.82
N ILE A 57 -4.35 -8.18 -14.40
CA ILE A 57 -3.83 -9.52 -14.70
C ILE A 57 -4.95 -10.53 -14.55
N ASP A 58 -4.84 -11.66 -15.24
CA ASP A 58 -5.71 -12.81 -14.99
C ASP A 58 -5.39 -13.50 -13.66
N GLU A 59 -6.42 -13.98 -12.96
CA GLU A 59 -6.26 -14.66 -11.66
C GLU A 59 -5.33 -15.89 -11.73
N ASN A 60 -5.32 -16.57 -12.89
CA ASN A 60 -4.54 -17.79 -13.15
C ASN A 60 -3.09 -17.54 -13.56
N GLN A 61 -2.62 -16.28 -13.62
CA GLN A 61 -1.23 -15.98 -13.96
C GLN A 61 -0.28 -16.55 -12.89
N ALA A 62 0.73 -17.31 -13.32
CA ALA A 62 1.52 -18.17 -12.44
C ALA A 62 2.64 -17.45 -11.65
N ASN A 63 3.17 -16.34 -12.16
CA ASN A 63 4.39 -15.69 -11.67
C ASN A 63 4.12 -14.39 -10.92
N PHE A 64 3.04 -13.68 -11.29
CA PHE A 64 2.70 -12.38 -10.75
C PHE A 64 1.26 -12.32 -10.24
N GLN A 65 0.99 -11.30 -9.45
CA GLN A 65 -0.36 -10.89 -9.13
C GLN A 65 -0.43 -9.38 -8.98
N VAL A 66 -1.64 -8.87 -9.12
CA VAL A 66 -1.92 -7.45 -8.93
C VAL A 66 -2.74 -7.26 -7.66
N LYS A 67 -2.35 -6.29 -6.85
CA LYS A 67 -3.12 -5.85 -5.67
C LYS A 67 -3.16 -4.33 -5.63
N ASP A 68 -4.34 -3.74 -5.53
CA ASP A 68 -4.56 -2.28 -5.66
C ASP A 68 -3.93 -1.67 -6.93
N GLY A 69 -3.89 -2.42 -8.03
CA GLY A 69 -3.25 -1.98 -9.28
C GLY A 69 -1.71 -2.00 -9.25
N ILE A 70 -1.09 -2.55 -8.21
CA ILE A 70 0.37 -2.68 -8.06
C ILE A 70 0.79 -4.13 -8.38
N LEU A 71 1.92 -4.30 -9.07
CA LEU A 71 2.46 -5.60 -9.45
C LEU A 71 3.35 -6.19 -8.36
N TYR A 72 3.06 -7.43 -7.96
CA TYR A 72 3.81 -8.23 -7.00
C TYR A 72 4.16 -9.60 -7.58
N SER A 73 5.09 -10.30 -6.94
CA SER A 73 5.27 -11.74 -7.19
C SER A 73 4.02 -12.52 -6.75
N LYS A 74 3.78 -13.70 -7.34
CA LYS A 74 2.60 -14.54 -7.05
C LYS A 74 2.48 -14.98 -5.57
N ASP A 75 3.59 -15.04 -4.85
CA ASP A 75 3.63 -15.36 -3.42
C ASP A 75 3.54 -14.11 -2.50
N MET A 76 3.36 -12.91 -3.06
CA MET A 76 3.37 -11.61 -2.37
C MET A 76 4.69 -11.28 -1.64
N THR A 77 5.79 -12.00 -1.89
CA THR A 77 7.06 -11.74 -1.18
C THR A 77 7.89 -10.62 -1.79
N LYS A 78 7.60 -10.20 -3.02
CA LYS A 78 8.35 -9.16 -3.75
C LYS A 78 7.44 -8.08 -4.28
N LEU A 79 7.78 -6.81 -4.00
CA LEU A 79 7.22 -5.67 -4.72
C LEU A 79 7.94 -5.56 -6.06
N VAL A 80 7.20 -5.78 -7.16
CA VAL A 80 7.78 -5.80 -8.51
C VAL A 80 7.71 -4.42 -9.14
N ASN A 81 6.53 -3.81 -9.21
CA ASN A 81 6.40 -2.46 -9.74
C ASN A 81 5.13 -1.75 -9.26
N VAL A 82 5.31 -0.50 -8.83
CA VAL A 82 4.24 0.46 -8.56
C VAL A 82 4.10 1.34 -9.80
N PRO A 83 2.89 1.48 -10.36
CA PRO A 83 2.66 2.33 -11.51
C PRO A 83 3.03 3.80 -11.19
N PRO A 84 3.72 4.52 -12.09
CA PRO A 84 4.19 5.89 -11.84
C PRO A 84 3.09 6.85 -11.36
N ASN A 85 1.89 6.78 -11.94
CA ASN A 85 0.74 7.58 -11.57
C ASN A 85 -0.18 6.88 -10.54
N TYR A 86 0.40 6.11 -9.61
CA TYR A 86 -0.37 5.53 -8.52
C TYR A 86 -1.17 6.62 -7.79
N GLN A 87 -2.49 6.47 -7.78
CA GLN A 87 -3.43 7.55 -7.46
C GLN A 87 -3.52 7.88 -5.96
N SER A 88 -2.91 7.08 -5.08
CA SER A 88 -2.89 7.36 -3.63
C SER A 88 -1.64 8.16 -3.24
N LYS A 89 -1.82 9.14 -2.36
CA LYS A 89 -0.73 9.86 -1.70
C LYS A 89 0.04 8.99 -0.70
N ILE A 90 -0.61 7.94 -0.21
CA ILE A 90 -0.04 7.00 0.76
C ILE A 90 0.17 5.66 0.05
N LEU A 91 1.40 5.16 0.07
CA LEU A 91 1.76 3.83 -0.38
C LEU A 91 2.25 3.02 0.82
N THR A 92 1.50 1.99 1.19
CA THR A 92 1.92 1.00 2.19
C THR A 92 2.29 -0.29 1.49
N ILE A 93 3.49 -0.80 1.73
CA ILE A 93 3.88 -2.09 1.19
C ILE A 93 3.25 -3.20 2.04
N PRO A 94 2.51 -4.15 1.47
CA PRO A 94 1.83 -5.18 2.25
C PRO A 94 2.75 -5.96 3.17
N TYR A 95 2.29 -6.20 4.40
CA TYR A 95 2.95 -7.10 5.32
C TYR A 95 3.11 -8.49 4.68
N GLY A 96 4.31 -9.06 4.75
CA GLY A 96 4.67 -10.31 4.06
C GLY A 96 5.63 -10.09 2.89
N VAL A 97 5.66 -8.89 2.30
CA VAL A 97 6.72 -8.51 1.34
C VAL A 97 8.06 -8.52 2.09
N THR A 98 9.03 -9.24 1.53
CA THR A 98 10.39 -9.38 2.07
C THR A 98 11.43 -8.63 1.26
N SER A 99 11.14 -8.33 -0.01
CA SER A 99 12.05 -7.62 -0.89
C SER A 99 11.37 -6.57 -1.77
N ILE A 100 12.06 -5.45 -1.97
CA ILE A 100 11.68 -4.41 -2.94
C ILE A 100 12.66 -4.48 -4.11
N LEU A 101 12.14 -4.77 -5.31
CA LEU A 101 12.94 -4.92 -6.51
C LEU A 101 13.41 -3.57 -7.07
N PRO A 102 14.47 -3.57 -7.91
CA PRO A 102 14.89 -2.35 -8.59
C PRO A 102 13.78 -1.84 -9.51
N GLY A 103 13.67 -0.51 -9.58
CA GLY A 103 12.62 0.16 -10.34
C GLY A 103 11.21 0.03 -9.75
N ALA A 104 11.03 -0.70 -8.64
CA ALA A 104 9.70 -0.96 -8.10
C ALA A 104 8.94 0.31 -7.69
N THR A 105 9.67 1.34 -7.27
CA THR A 105 9.10 2.65 -6.89
C THR A 105 9.71 3.79 -7.71
N GLY A 106 10.02 3.52 -8.98
CA GLY A 106 10.53 4.52 -9.91
C GLY A 106 9.43 5.48 -10.37
N CYS A 107 9.82 6.74 -10.60
CA CYS A 107 9.01 7.81 -11.20
C CYS A 107 7.64 8.02 -10.54
N LEU A 108 7.52 7.79 -9.23
CA LEU A 108 6.25 8.00 -8.52
C LEU A 108 5.83 9.48 -8.58
N GLN A 109 4.65 9.73 -9.16
CA GLN A 109 4.15 11.08 -9.40
C GLN A 109 3.39 11.63 -8.18
N ASN A 110 2.53 10.83 -7.54
CA ASN A 110 1.61 11.32 -6.50
C ASN A 110 1.93 10.86 -5.08
N VAL A 111 2.75 9.83 -4.91
CA VAL A 111 3.03 9.25 -3.59
C VAL A 111 3.83 10.25 -2.75
N GLU A 112 3.25 10.70 -1.65
CA GLU A 112 3.84 11.60 -0.66
C GLU A 112 4.46 10.83 0.51
N HIS A 113 3.86 9.71 0.89
CA HIS A 113 4.28 8.92 2.05
C HIS A 113 4.40 7.43 1.70
N LEU A 114 5.61 6.89 1.90
CA LEU A 114 5.91 5.48 1.69
C LEU A 114 6.15 4.79 3.04
N TYR A 115 5.38 3.73 3.31
CA TYR A 115 5.51 2.90 4.50
C TYR A 115 5.96 1.49 4.12
N ILE A 116 7.06 1.04 4.72
CA ILE A 116 7.66 -0.27 4.45
C ILE A 116 7.56 -1.14 5.71
N PRO A 117 7.02 -2.37 5.64
CA PRO A 117 6.83 -3.22 6.80
C PRO A 117 8.15 -3.81 7.30
N GLN A 118 8.12 -4.21 8.56
CA GLN A 118 9.18 -4.97 9.24
C GLN A 118 9.54 -6.30 8.59
N THR A 119 8.70 -6.84 7.70
CA THR A 119 9.02 -8.05 6.93
C THR A 119 10.04 -7.82 5.84
N VAL A 120 10.26 -6.57 5.39
CA VAL A 120 11.24 -6.25 4.35
C VAL A 120 12.66 -6.40 4.90
N GLN A 121 13.42 -7.28 4.25
CA GLN A 121 14.79 -7.63 4.59
C GLN A 121 15.77 -7.04 3.58
N SER A 122 15.36 -6.86 2.32
CA SER A 122 16.21 -6.31 1.27
C SER A 122 15.50 -5.25 0.42
N ILE A 123 16.25 -4.20 0.09
CA ILE A 123 15.81 -3.13 -0.81
C ILE A 123 16.89 -2.97 -1.86
N THR A 124 16.54 -3.21 -3.13
CA THR A 124 17.48 -3.08 -4.25
C THR A 124 17.07 -1.89 -5.11
N GLY A 125 17.67 -0.73 -4.89
CA GLY A 125 17.22 0.54 -5.49
C GLY A 125 15.88 1.01 -4.92
N LEU A 126 15.69 2.32 -4.83
CA LEU A 126 14.45 2.94 -4.35
C LEU A 126 14.35 4.36 -4.88
N LEU A 127 13.14 4.82 -5.23
CA LEU A 127 12.84 6.22 -5.57
C LEU A 127 13.77 6.85 -6.64
N TYR A 128 13.75 6.30 -7.85
CA TYR A 128 14.33 6.96 -9.02
C TYR A 128 13.35 8.03 -9.55
N GLU A 129 13.73 9.31 -9.56
CA GLU A 129 12.92 10.45 -10.02
C GLU A 129 11.49 10.60 -9.46
N PRO A 130 11.23 10.42 -8.15
CA PRO A 130 9.90 10.69 -7.60
C PRO A 130 9.59 12.20 -7.65
N LYS A 131 8.31 12.56 -7.80
CA LYS A 131 7.88 13.97 -7.86
C LYS A 131 7.32 14.52 -6.55
N SER A 132 6.64 13.69 -5.76
CA SER A 132 5.88 14.19 -4.59
C SER A 132 6.28 13.57 -3.25
N ILE A 133 7.30 12.70 -3.21
CA ILE A 133 7.68 12.02 -1.97
C ILE A 133 8.15 13.01 -0.89
N LYS A 134 7.60 12.88 0.31
CA LYS A 134 7.89 13.71 1.48
C LYS A 134 8.49 12.92 2.64
N SER A 135 8.07 11.67 2.81
CA SER A 135 8.62 10.81 3.87
C SER A 135 8.64 9.34 3.49
N ILE A 136 9.63 8.63 4.01
CA ILE A 136 9.71 7.18 3.98
C ILE A 136 9.83 6.70 5.40
N THR A 137 8.92 5.84 5.83
CA THR A 137 8.96 5.21 7.14
C THR A 137 9.16 3.71 6.97
N ILE A 138 10.20 3.19 7.63
CA ILE A 138 10.52 1.78 7.66
C ILE A 138 10.23 1.26 9.07
N TYR A 139 9.30 0.32 9.16
CA TYR A 139 9.01 -0.38 10.41
C TYR A 139 10.07 -1.45 10.65
N ARG A 140 10.51 -1.57 11.89
CA ARG A 140 11.40 -2.63 12.37
C ARG A 140 10.75 -3.34 13.56
N LYS A 141 11.06 -4.62 13.70
CA LYS A 141 10.64 -5.40 14.87
C LYS A 141 11.34 -4.85 16.11
N GLU A 142 10.60 -4.75 17.22
CA GLU A 142 11.14 -4.35 18.52
C GLU A 142 12.38 -5.18 18.89
N ASN A 143 13.44 -4.51 19.37
CA ASN A 143 14.72 -5.10 19.75
C ASN A 143 15.48 -5.83 18.61
N SER A 144 15.06 -5.68 17.34
CA SER A 144 15.79 -6.24 16.21
C SER A 144 17.10 -5.49 15.99
N THR A 145 18.22 -6.20 16.08
CA THR A 145 19.55 -5.70 15.68
C THR A 145 19.85 -5.93 14.20
N LYS A 146 19.00 -6.69 13.49
CA LYS A 146 19.18 -6.92 12.05
C LYS A 146 18.91 -5.64 11.27
N GLU A 147 19.86 -5.24 10.44
CA GLU A 147 19.71 -4.14 9.48
C GLU A 147 19.00 -4.60 8.21
N ILE A 148 18.53 -3.65 7.40
CA ILE A 148 18.04 -3.91 6.05
C ILE A 148 19.24 -4.01 5.11
N ALA A 149 19.26 -5.03 4.27
CA ALA A 149 20.24 -5.14 3.20
C ALA A 149 19.88 -4.15 2.08
N TRP A 150 20.71 -3.12 1.92
CA TRP A 150 20.57 -2.13 0.85
C TRP A 150 21.52 -2.46 -0.30
N TYR A 151 20.96 -2.58 -1.49
CA TYR A 151 21.72 -2.77 -2.72
C TYR A 151 21.34 -1.67 -3.71
N ASP A 152 22.30 -1.05 -4.36
CA ASP A 152 22.04 -0.12 -5.46
C ASP A 152 23.06 -0.37 -6.58
N PRO A 153 22.91 -1.49 -7.31
CA PRO A 153 23.89 -1.88 -8.32
C PRO A 153 23.95 -0.90 -9.51
N TYR A 154 23.01 0.05 -9.61
CA TYR A 154 22.93 1.01 -10.71
C TYR A 154 23.18 2.46 -10.29
N GLY A 155 23.29 2.74 -8.98
CA GLY A 155 23.50 4.09 -8.46
C GLY A 155 22.31 5.03 -8.67
N PHE A 156 21.11 4.48 -8.79
CA PHE A 156 19.89 5.24 -9.10
C PHE A 156 18.97 5.43 -7.88
N GLY A 157 19.34 4.86 -6.73
CA GLY A 157 18.61 5.04 -5.49
C GLY A 157 18.53 6.52 -5.10
N PHE A 158 17.31 7.02 -4.86
CA PHE A 158 17.01 8.40 -4.46
C PHE A 158 17.43 9.46 -5.49
N TYR A 159 17.71 9.05 -6.74
CA TYR A 159 18.07 9.97 -7.81
C TYR A 159 16.93 10.97 -8.07
N ASN A 160 17.25 12.27 -8.12
CA ASN A 160 16.26 13.37 -8.23
C ASN A 160 15.12 13.30 -7.20
N SER A 161 15.36 12.69 -6.03
CA SER A 161 14.39 12.62 -4.93
C SER A 161 14.61 13.74 -3.91
N ALA A 162 13.52 14.36 -3.44
CA ALA A 162 13.58 15.30 -2.33
C ALA A 162 13.93 14.63 -0.99
N VAL A 163 13.60 13.35 -0.84
CA VAL A 163 13.94 12.51 0.31
C VAL A 163 15.16 11.66 -0.04
N GLN A 164 16.17 11.67 0.82
CA GLN A 164 17.39 10.87 0.67
C GLN A 164 17.43 9.73 1.69
N LYS A 165 18.32 8.75 1.50
CA LYS A 165 18.46 7.59 2.41
C LYS A 165 18.62 7.99 3.88
N LYS A 166 19.36 9.07 4.15
CA LYS A 166 19.60 9.62 5.49
C LYS A 166 18.33 10.18 6.16
N ASP A 167 17.30 10.52 5.38
CA ASP A 167 16.05 11.12 5.85
C ASP A 167 14.98 10.05 6.15
N ILE A 168 15.32 8.76 5.97
CA ILE A 168 14.42 7.65 6.28
C ILE A 168 14.14 7.60 7.78
N ILE A 169 12.86 7.54 8.12
CA ILE A 169 12.39 7.37 9.49
C ILE A 169 12.32 5.89 9.78
N TYR A 170 13.10 5.42 10.74
CA TYR A 170 12.99 4.06 11.27
C TYR A 170 12.12 4.07 12.52
N THR A 171 11.05 3.27 12.53
CA THR A 171 10.16 3.14 13.67
C THR A 171 10.12 1.69 14.15
N ASN A 172 10.15 1.48 15.46
CA ASN A 172 10.03 0.16 16.05
C ASN A 172 8.56 -0.06 16.44
N SER A 173 7.94 -1.10 15.89
CA SER A 173 6.59 -1.48 16.30
C SER A 173 6.35 -2.96 16.06
N SER A 174 5.69 -3.61 17.01
CA SER A 174 5.14 -4.95 16.84
C SER A 174 3.91 -4.99 15.92
N LEU A 175 3.36 -3.84 15.53
CA LEU A 175 2.24 -3.69 14.59
C LEU A 175 2.65 -3.00 13.29
N TYR A 176 1.89 -3.28 12.23
CA TYR A 176 2.01 -2.59 10.95
C TYR A 176 0.65 -2.49 10.27
N ALA A 177 0.15 -1.29 9.99
CA ALA A 177 -1.02 -1.11 9.15
C ALA A 177 -0.65 -1.14 7.66
N THR A 178 -1.30 -2.03 6.91
CA THR A 178 -1.34 -1.97 5.45
C THR A 178 -2.65 -1.32 5.04
N TYR A 179 -2.61 -0.25 4.25
CA TYR A 179 -3.79 0.35 3.66
C TYR A 179 -4.02 -0.18 2.25
N TYR A 180 -5.19 -0.78 2.04
CA TYR A 180 -5.67 -1.23 0.74
C TYR A 180 -6.65 -0.20 0.17
N LYS A 181 -6.28 0.40 -0.96
CA LYS A 181 -6.99 1.55 -1.55
C LYS A 181 -8.34 1.15 -2.12
N GLU A 182 -8.41 0.04 -2.84
CA GLU A 182 -9.60 -0.41 -3.57
C GLU A 182 -10.82 -0.50 -2.64
N ASN A 183 -10.62 -1.14 -1.49
CA ASN A 183 -11.67 -1.36 -0.49
C ASN A 183 -11.59 -0.40 0.71
N ARG A 184 -10.72 0.62 0.64
CA ARG A 184 -10.47 1.59 1.73
C ARG A 184 -10.25 0.94 3.09
N THR A 185 -9.60 -0.22 3.06
CA THR A 185 -9.46 -1.13 4.19
C THR A 185 -8.05 -1.02 4.75
N VAL A 186 -7.93 -0.86 6.06
CA VAL A 186 -6.65 -1.02 6.75
C VAL A 186 -6.58 -2.41 7.36
N VAL A 187 -5.55 -3.18 7.03
CA VAL A 187 -5.24 -4.44 7.70
C VAL A 187 -4.06 -4.21 8.63
N ILE A 188 -4.31 -4.32 9.93
CA ILE A 188 -3.26 -4.32 10.95
C ILE A 188 -2.65 -5.71 10.98
N SER A 189 -1.33 -5.81 10.90
CA SER A 189 -0.57 -7.07 11.01
C SER A 189 0.34 -7.01 12.23
N SER A 190 0.62 -8.17 12.84
CA SER A 190 1.46 -8.26 14.04
C SER A 190 2.58 -9.30 13.92
N THR A 191 3.71 -9.05 14.57
CA THR A 191 4.83 -10.01 14.75
C THR A 191 4.87 -10.67 16.12
N ASN A 192 4.02 -10.27 17.08
CA ASN A 192 4.20 -10.59 18.50
C ASN A 192 3.04 -11.43 19.05
N GLU A 193 3.37 -12.59 19.63
CA GLU A 193 2.43 -13.52 20.27
C GLU A 193 2.02 -13.08 21.69
N SER A 194 2.70 -12.09 22.29
CA SER A 194 2.55 -11.71 23.70
C SER A 194 1.40 -10.73 24.02
N ASN A 195 0.55 -10.41 23.04
CA ASN A 195 -0.71 -9.67 23.22
C ASN A 195 -0.60 -8.32 23.99
N ARG A 196 0.50 -7.58 23.80
CA ARG A 196 0.64 -6.19 24.28
C ARG A 196 1.12 -5.33 23.12
N TYR A 197 0.29 -4.39 22.68
CA TYR A 197 0.63 -3.46 21.61
C TYR A 197 0.43 -2.03 22.06
N GLU A 198 1.39 -1.18 21.76
CA GLU A 198 1.23 0.27 21.77
C GLU A 198 1.06 0.74 20.32
N TYR A 199 -0.12 1.25 20.00
CA TYR A 199 -0.47 1.61 18.63
C TYR A 199 -0.06 3.06 18.33
N GLN A 200 0.98 3.23 17.50
CA GLN A 200 1.45 4.52 17.01
C GLN A 200 1.39 4.61 15.48
N ASP A 201 0.28 4.16 14.87
CA ASP A 201 0.20 4.16 13.41
C ASP A 201 -0.31 5.49 12.85
N GLU A 202 0.59 6.16 12.11
CA GLU A 202 0.32 7.42 11.44
C GLU A 202 -0.70 7.29 10.30
N ILE A 203 -0.90 6.09 9.74
CA ILE A 203 -1.82 5.89 8.60
C ILE A 203 -3.26 6.23 8.97
N LEU A 204 -3.73 5.86 10.17
CA LEU A 204 -5.08 6.22 10.64
C LEU A 204 -5.23 7.73 10.89
N LYS A 205 -4.14 8.42 11.19
CA LYS A 205 -4.14 9.88 11.39
C LYS A 205 -4.19 10.62 10.06
N MET A 206 -3.54 10.08 9.05
CA MET A 206 -3.35 10.73 7.75
C MET A 206 -4.44 10.42 6.74
N ASN A 207 -5.13 9.29 6.88
CA ASN A 207 -6.13 8.84 5.91
C ASN A 207 -7.55 8.93 6.47
N THR A 208 -8.31 9.90 5.97
CA THR A 208 -9.71 10.15 6.35
C THR A 208 -10.73 9.33 5.54
N ASN A 209 -10.28 8.58 4.54
CA ASN A 209 -11.15 7.79 3.66
C ASN A 209 -11.31 6.33 4.10
N ILE A 210 -10.73 5.93 5.23
CA ILE A 210 -10.81 4.55 5.74
C ILE A 210 -12.26 4.23 6.11
N ASN A 211 -12.77 3.10 5.62
CA ASN A 211 -14.10 2.60 5.98
C ASN A 211 -14.05 1.30 6.79
N THR A 212 -12.92 0.59 6.79
CA THR A 212 -12.80 -0.72 7.40
C THR A 212 -11.41 -0.88 8.00
N ILE A 213 -11.34 -1.36 9.23
CA ILE A 213 -10.09 -1.77 9.87
C ILE A 213 -10.22 -3.24 10.24
N ILE A 214 -9.35 -4.08 9.69
CA ILE A 214 -9.23 -5.50 10.05
C ILE A 214 -8.01 -5.62 10.93
N TYR A 215 -8.15 -6.22 12.11
CA TYR A 215 -7.02 -6.44 13.01
C TYR A 215 -7.02 -7.88 13.54
N PRO A 216 -5.84 -8.48 13.76
CA PRO A 216 -5.73 -9.86 14.23
C PRO A 216 -6.35 -9.98 15.62
N LYS A 217 -6.99 -11.12 15.87
CA LYS A 217 -7.57 -11.42 17.17
C LYS A 217 -6.46 -11.80 18.14
N SER A 218 -5.84 -10.76 18.66
CA SER A 218 -4.91 -10.81 19.78
C SER A 218 -5.64 -10.35 21.03
N GLY A 219 -5.29 -10.88 22.21
CA GLY A 219 -5.86 -10.49 23.51
C GLY A 219 -5.59 -9.04 23.96
N SER A 220 -5.30 -8.14 23.03
CA SER A 220 -4.83 -6.77 23.24
C SER A 220 -5.91 -5.75 22.88
N LYS A 221 -6.08 -4.73 23.74
CA LYS A 221 -6.95 -3.58 23.46
C LYS A 221 -6.23 -2.60 22.54
N ILE A 222 -6.84 -2.23 21.41
CA ILE A 222 -6.40 -1.06 20.63
C ILE A 222 -6.78 0.19 21.45
N SER A 223 -5.83 1.10 21.66
CA SER A 223 -6.09 2.32 22.42
C SER A 223 -7.14 3.18 21.72
N SER A 224 -8.13 3.70 22.47
CA SER A 224 -9.14 4.62 21.93
C SER A 224 -8.52 5.89 21.35
N SER A 225 -7.35 6.31 21.84
CA SER A 225 -6.60 7.45 21.30
C SER A 225 -6.20 7.28 19.83
N SER A 226 -6.03 6.04 19.36
CA SER A 226 -5.67 5.72 17.97
C SER A 226 -6.79 6.01 16.98
N PHE A 227 -8.05 6.01 17.45
CA PHE A 227 -9.22 6.37 16.66
C PHE A 227 -9.63 7.84 16.83
N LYS A 228 -8.90 8.64 17.61
CA LYS A 228 -9.21 10.06 17.81
C LYS A 228 -9.39 10.85 16.50
N PRO A 229 -8.59 10.64 15.43
CA PRO A 229 -8.84 11.28 14.13
C PRO A 229 -10.16 10.86 13.46
N LEU A 230 -10.63 9.66 13.78
CA LEU A 230 -11.84 9.04 13.24
C LEU A 230 -13.06 9.22 14.17
N SER A 231 -12.93 9.95 15.28
CA SER A 231 -13.93 10.06 16.35
C SER A 231 -15.28 10.65 15.94
N HIS A 232 -15.37 11.23 14.74
CA HIS A 232 -16.57 11.83 14.17
C HIS A 232 -17.43 10.80 13.39
N ASN A 233 -16.96 9.56 13.29
CA ASN A 233 -17.64 8.47 12.59
C ASN A 233 -18.40 7.57 13.57
N GLN A 234 -19.35 6.80 13.05
CA GLN A 234 -19.92 5.65 13.77
C GLN A 234 -19.12 4.38 13.46
N PHE A 235 -19.12 3.44 14.39
CA PHE A 235 -18.36 2.20 14.30
C PHE A 235 -19.25 1.00 14.57
N THR A 236 -19.08 -0.08 13.80
CA THR A 236 -19.53 -1.43 14.18
C THR A 236 -18.33 -2.33 14.35
N VAL A 237 -18.42 -3.29 15.26
CA VAL A 237 -17.34 -4.24 15.56
C VAL A 237 -17.88 -5.65 15.39
N ASP A 238 -17.25 -6.42 14.51
CA ASP A 238 -17.60 -7.82 14.26
C ASP A 238 -16.39 -8.72 14.59
N ASP A 239 -16.57 -9.63 15.54
CA ASP A 239 -15.52 -10.53 16.01
C ASP A 239 -15.61 -11.90 15.31
N PHE A 240 -14.52 -12.31 14.65
CA PHE A 240 -14.36 -13.62 14.02
C PHE A 240 -13.40 -14.49 14.83
N THR A 241 -13.18 -15.75 14.42
CA THR A 241 -12.29 -16.67 15.15
C THR A 241 -10.85 -16.16 15.24
N ASN A 242 -10.35 -15.50 14.19
CA ASN A 242 -8.93 -15.14 14.06
C ASN A 242 -8.67 -13.63 13.91
N TYR A 243 -9.71 -12.82 13.71
CA TYR A 243 -9.60 -11.38 13.51
C TYR A 243 -10.88 -10.69 13.97
N THR A 244 -10.81 -9.37 14.09
CA THR A 244 -11.95 -8.50 14.30
C THR A 244 -11.98 -7.45 13.20
N THR A 245 -13.17 -7.05 12.78
CA THR A 245 -13.38 -5.96 11.84
C THR A 245 -14.08 -4.80 12.50
N ILE A 246 -13.56 -3.61 12.28
CA ILE A 246 -14.18 -2.34 12.66
C ILE A 246 -14.64 -1.67 11.38
N SER A 247 -15.95 -1.61 11.16
CA SER A 247 -16.53 -0.86 10.03
C SER A 247 -16.82 0.57 10.47
N ILE A 248 -16.49 1.54 9.63
CA ILE A 248 -16.52 2.97 9.90
C ILE A 248 -17.53 3.63 8.97
N TYR A 249 -18.55 4.26 9.54
CA TYR A 249 -19.62 4.94 8.81
C TYR A 249 -19.52 6.45 9.03
N ASN A 250 -19.28 7.20 7.95
CA ASN A 250 -19.03 8.63 8.01
C ASN A 250 -20.34 9.44 8.02
N PHE A 251 -20.56 10.23 9.08
CA PHE A 251 -21.78 11.02 9.26
C PHE A 251 -21.82 12.34 8.49
N LYS A 252 -20.77 12.71 7.73
CA LYS A 252 -20.79 13.98 6.96
C LYS A 252 -21.94 14.09 5.96
N TYR A 253 -22.64 13.00 5.62
CA TYR A 253 -23.76 13.00 4.67
C TYR A 253 -25.15 12.70 5.27
N THR A 254 -25.27 12.38 6.56
CA THR A 254 -26.57 11.96 7.14
C THR A 254 -27.38 13.08 7.79
N PHE A 255 -26.85 14.31 7.88
CA PHE A 255 -27.64 15.45 8.38
C PHE A 255 -28.80 15.88 7.46
N LEU A 256 -28.89 15.32 6.24
CA LEU A 256 -30.00 15.54 5.31
C LEU A 256 -31.10 14.47 5.36
N CYS A 257 -30.89 13.33 6.05
CA CYS A 257 -31.91 12.26 6.12
C CYS A 257 -32.76 12.26 7.41
N HIS A 258 -32.37 13.03 8.44
CA HIS A 258 -33.14 13.12 9.68
C HIS A 258 -34.43 13.95 9.59
N GLN A 259 -34.77 14.52 8.41
CA GLN A 259 -36.08 15.13 8.17
C GLN A 259 -37.16 14.16 7.64
N TYR A 260 -36.85 12.88 7.33
CA TYR A 260 -37.83 12.02 6.62
C TYR A 260 -38.18 10.65 7.19
N PHE A 261 -37.54 10.14 8.25
CA PHE A 261 -37.99 8.86 8.84
C PHE A 261 -37.96 8.88 10.37
N SER A 262 -39.10 9.24 10.96
CA SER A 262 -39.51 8.72 12.27
C SER A 262 -40.00 7.28 12.08
N LEU A 263 -39.33 6.28 12.67
CA LEU A 263 -39.96 5.02 13.09
C LEU A 263 -39.02 4.22 14.02
N HIS A 264 -39.64 3.64 15.03
CA HIS A 264 -39.06 2.93 16.18
C HIS A 264 -38.37 1.59 15.83
N ALA A 265 -37.19 1.34 16.42
CA ALA A 265 -36.72 0.06 17.00
C ALA A 265 -35.31 0.26 17.62
N PRO A 266 -34.90 -0.53 18.64
CA PRO A 266 -33.76 -0.18 19.48
C PRO A 266 -32.44 -0.55 18.80
N LEU A 267 -31.72 0.44 18.27
CA LEU A 267 -30.28 0.31 18.07
C LEU A 267 -29.61 0.34 19.45
N LEU A 268 -28.92 -0.75 19.81
CA LEU A 268 -27.90 -0.70 20.86
C LEU A 268 -26.76 0.19 20.35
N ILE A 269 -26.94 1.49 20.54
CA ILE A 269 -25.89 2.49 20.42
C ILE A 269 -24.99 2.29 21.63
N PHE A 270 -23.94 1.49 21.45
CA PHE A 270 -22.83 1.58 22.39
C PHE A 270 -22.14 2.91 22.10
N TYR A 271 -22.37 3.89 22.98
CA TYR A 271 -21.33 4.88 23.25
C TYR A 271 -20.15 4.06 23.72
N VAL A 272 -19.17 3.94 22.83
CA VAL A 272 -17.91 3.33 23.15
C VAL A 272 -17.23 4.25 24.18
N ILE A 273 -17.49 3.99 25.45
CA ILE A 273 -16.60 4.39 26.53
C ILE A 273 -15.47 3.35 26.49
N LEU A 274 -14.44 3.64 25.69
CA LEU A 274 -13.15 2.94 25.65
C LEU A 274 -12.07 3.75 26.35
#